data_AF-A0A937CZI4-F1
#
_entry.id   AF-A0A937CZI4-F1
#
_cell.length_a   1.000
_cell.length_b   1.000
_cell.length_c   1.000
_cell.angle_alpha   90.00
_cell.angle_beta   90.00
_cell.angle_gamma   90.00
#
_symmetry.space_group_name_H-M   'P 1'
#
loop_
_entity.id
_entity.type
_entity.pdbx_description
1 polymer ?
#
loop_
_entity_poly.entity_id
_entity_poly.type
_entity_poly.pdbx_seq_one_letter_code
_entity_poly.pdbx_strand_id
1 'polypeptide(L)' 'MESVEYTRKSGQRLTYRIEADDHGRFWVTRCGKELLRGRDRLAAVGGSHRAPNKRKVAGAIAQAQHAIEALSLMDES' A
#
# COMPACT_ATOMS: atom_id res chain seq x y z
N MET A 1 -9.81 2.18 9.50
CA MET A 1 -8.93 1.27 8.71
C MET A 1 -9.70 0.87 7.47
N GLU A 2 -9.20 1.26 6.29
CA GLU A 2 -9.79 0.91 5.00
C GLU A 2 -9.03 -0.27 4.40
N SER A 3 -9.75 -1.19 3.77
CA SER A 3 -9.18 -2.34 3.07
C SER A 3 -9.64 -2.34 1.62
N VAL A 4 -8.70 -2.50 0.69
CA VAL A 4 -8.98 -2.59 -0.74
C VAL A 4 -8.28 -3.80 -1.34
N GLU A 5 -8.96 -4.46 -2.26
CA GLU A 5 -8.34 -5.49 -3.08
C GLU A 5 -7.73 -4.87 -4.33
N TYR A 6 -6.52 -5.30 -4.65
CA TYR A 6 -5.79 -4.83 -5.82
C TYR A 6 -5.22 -6.02 -6.58
N THR A 7 -5.71 -6.23 -7.79
CA THR A 7 -5.09 -7.15 -8.74
C THR A 7 -3.98 -6.40 -9.48
N ARG A 8 -2.77 -6.97 -9.46
CA ARG A 8 -1.63 -6.38 -10.17
C ARG A 8 -1.93 -6.21 -11.65
N LYS A 9 -1.42 -5.12 -12.23
CA LYS A 9 -1.61 -4.80 -13.64
C LYS A 9 -0.51 -5.39 -14.51
N SER A 10 0.71 -5.50 -13.97
CA SER A 10 1.87 -6.05 -14.66
C SER A 10 2.20 -7.48 -14.19
N GLY A 11 2.75 -8.30 -15.09
CA GLY A 11 3.09 -9.70 -14.81
C GLY A 11 1.88 -10.62 -14.60
N GLN A 12 2.06 -11.70 -13.84
CA GLN A 12 1.00 -12.69 -13.56
C GLN A 12 -0.17 -12.11 -12.73
N ARG A 13 -1.43 -12.36 -13.07
CA ARG A 13 -2.56 -11.73 -12.33
C ARG A 13 -2.71 -12.27 -10.90
N LEU A 14 -2.07 -11.62 -9.93
CA LEU A 14 -2.20 -11.90 -8.50
C LEU A 14 -3.00 -10.79 -7.83
N THR A 15 -3.92 -11.18 -6.95
CA THR A 15 -4.71 -10.26 -6.12
C THR A 15 -4.08 -10.14 -4.75
N TYR A 16 -3.92 -8.90 -4.31
CA TYR A 16 -3.38 -8.50 -3.04
C TYR A 16 -4.46 -7.76 -2.26
N ARG A 17 -4.43 -7.89 -0.94
CA ARG A 17 -5.24 -7.09 -0.04
C ARG A 17 -4.36 -6.01 0.56
N ILE A 18 -4.75 -4.76 0.36
CA ILE A 18 -4.11 -3.59 0.93
C ILE A 18 -4.98 -3.11 2.09
N GLU A 19 -4.38 -2.92 3.25
CA GLU A 19 -5.04 -2.35 4.41
C GLU A 19 -4.30 -1.08 4.78
N ALA A 20 -5.05 0.01 5.00
CA ALA A 20 -4.49 1.30 5.31
C ALA A 20 -5.20 1.94 6.50
N ASP A 21 -4.44 2.59 7.37
CA ASP A 21 -4.98 3.31 8.52
C ASP A 21 -4.95 4.82 8.33
N ASP A 22 -5.64 5.51 9.23
CA ASP A 22 -5.76 6.96 9.24
C ASP A 22 -4.43 7.69 9.51
N HIS A 23 -3.41 6.96 9.93
CA HIS A 23 -2.04 7.47 10.11
C HIS A 23 -1.19 7.34 8.85
N GLY A 24 -1.75 6.80 7.76
CA GLY A 24 -1.05 6.54 6.51
C GLY A 24 -0.13 5.33 6.60
N ARG A 25 -0.30 4.43 7.57
CA ARG A 25 0.36 3.12 7.55
C ARG A 25 -0.42 2.20 6.63
N PHE A 26 0.29 1.32 5.94
CA PHE A 26 -0.32 0.30 5.11
C PHE A 26 0.34 -1.06 5.28
N TRP A 27 -0.46 -2.10 5.04
CA TRP A 27 -0.08 -3.50 5.03
C TRP A 27 -0.61 -4.13 3.76
N VAL A 28 0.20 -4.97 3.14
CA VAL A 28 -0.17 -5.74 1.96
C VAL A 28 -0.06 -7.20 2.30
N THR A 29 -1.18 -7.89 2.13
CA THR A 29 -1.30 -9.33 2.36
C THR A 29 -1.70 -10.04 1.07
N ARG A 30 -1.26 -11.28 0.91
CA ARG A 30 -1.68 -12.19 -0.15
C ARG A 30 -1.93 -13.56 0.45
N CYS A 31 -3.10 -14.13 0.21
CA CYS A 31 -3.49 -15.44 0.77
C CYS A 31 -3.24 -15.55 2.29
N GLY A 32 -3.54 -14.49 3.05
CA GLY A 32 -3.35 -14.46 4.51
C GLY A 32 -1.91 -14.26 4.99
N LYS A 33 -0.93 -14.11 4.10
CA LYS A 33 0.46 -13.79 4.45
C LYS A 33 0.75 -12.31 4.24
N GLU A 34 1.31 -11.65 5.26
CA GLU A 34 1.87 -10.29 5.10
C GLU A 34 3.11 -10.37 4.21
N LEU A 35 3.10 -9.58 3.14
CA LEU A 35 4.22 -9.47 2.21
C LEU A 35 5.02 -8.19 2.42
N LEU A 36 4.32 -7.13 2.82
CA LEU A 36 4.82 -5.77 2.72
C LEU A 36 4.08 -4.91 3.76
N ARG A 37 4.82 -4.09 4.48
CA ARG A 37 4.25 -3.03 5.32
C ARG A 37 5.04 -1.75 5.13
N GLY A 38 4.35 -0.63 5.20
CA GLY A 38 4.98 0.66 4.99
C GLY A 38 4.18 1.79 5.59
N ARG A 39 4.68 3.00 5.35
CA ARG A 39 4.01 4.23 5.73
C ARG A 39 4.14 5.22 4.59
N ASP A 40 3.03 5.86 4.29
CA ASP A 40 2.94 6.93 3.31
C ASP A 40 3.99 8.00 3.60
N ARG A 41 4.73 8.41 2.56
CA ARG A 41 5.83 9.39 2.71
C ARG A 41 5.33 10.77 3.18
N LEU A 42 4.12 11.18 2.80
CA LEU A 42 3.53 12.44 3.29
C LEU A 42 3.21 12.35 4.78
N ALA A 43 2.96 11.15 5.32
CA ALA A 43 2.82 10.90 6.74
C ALA A 43 4.15 10.76 7.51
N ALA A 44 5.28 10.56 6.82
CA ALA A 44 6.61 10.32 7.43
C ALA A 44 7.49 11.58 7.52
N VAL A 45 7.42 12.48 6.53
CA VAL A 45 8.24 13.71 6.48
C VAL A 45 7.49 14.87 7.16
N GLY A 46 7.36 14.83 8.49
CA GLY A 46 7.16 16.01 9.35
C GLY A 46 5.97 16.97 9.12
N GLY A 47 5.04 16.71 8.20
CA GLY A 47 4.10 17.72 7.75
C GLY A 47 2.65 17.34 7.99
N SER A 48 2.07 17.87 9.06
CA SER A 48 0.62 17.99 9.28
C SER A 48 -0.09 16.77 9.88
N HIS A 49 -0.27 16.85 11.20
CA HIS A 49 -1.51 16.49 11.89
C HIS A 49 -2.79 17.02 11.20
N ARG A 50 -2.69 17.87 10.16
CA ARG A 50 -3.78 18.51 9.41
C ARG A 50 -4.14 17.89 8.05
N ALA A 51 -3.37 16.96 7.47
CA ALA A 51 -3.85 16.31 6.26
C ALA A 51 -5.05 15.42 6.64
N PRO A 52 -6.23 15.59 5.99
CA PRO A 52 -7.42 14.84 6.36
C PRO A 52 -7.12 13.34 6.26
N ASN A 53 -7.57 12.56 7.25
CA ASN A 53 -7.25 11.14 7.36
C ASN A 53 -7.48 10.38 6.04
N LYS A 54 -8.55 10.70 5.30
CA LYS A 54 -8.85 10.16 3.97
C LYS A 54 -7.72 10.36 2.94
N ARG A 55 -7.03 11.50 2.97
CA ARG A 55 -5.91 11.77 2.05
C ARG A 55 -4.67 10.94 2.39
N LYS A 56 -4.45 10.68 3.69
CA LYS A 56 -3.36 9.80 4.16
C LYS A 56 -3.63 8.36 3.79
N VAL A 57 -4.87 7.90 3.95
CA VAL A 57 -5.31 6.56 3.54
C VAL A 57 -5.16 6.38 2.03
N ALA A 58 -5.63 7.34 1.23
CA ALA A 58 -5.49 7.29 -0.22
C ALA A 58 -4.01 7.27 -0.67
N GLY A 59 -3.14 8.06 -0.03
CA GLY A 59 -1.70 8.04 -0.28
C GLY A 59 -1.06 6.70 0.07
N ALA A 60 -1.40 6.15 1.23
CA ALA A 60 -0.93 4.85 1.68
C ALA A 60 -1.37 3.71 0.74
N ILE A 61 -2.62 3.74 0.26
CA ILE A 61 -3.12 2.78 -0.75
C ILE A 61 -2.35 2.93 -2.07
N ALA A 62 -2.15 4.16 -2.56
CA ALA A 62 -1.39 4.39 -3.79
C ALA A 62 0.06 3.89 -3.66
N GLN A 63 0.71 4.15 -2.52
CA GLN A 63 2.07 3.71 -2.26
C GLN A 63 2.17 2.17 -2.15
N ALA A 64 1.16 1.53 -1.55
CA ALA A 64 1.04 0.08 -1.53
C ALA A 64 0.88 -0.52 -2.94
N GLN A 65 0.03 0.07 -3.79
CA GLN A 65 -0.14 -0.36 -5.19
C GLN A 65 1.18 -0.25 -5.97
N HIS A 66 1.90 0.87 -5.83
CA HIS A 66 3.22 1.03 -6.44
C HIS A 66 4.22 -0.03 -5.95
N ALA A 67 4.21 -0.34 -4.65
CA ALA A 67 5.08 -1.37 -4.09
C ALA A 67 4.71 -2.78 -4.61
N ILE A 68 3.42 -3.07 -4.79
CA ILE A 68 2.95 -4.33 -5.39
C ILE A 68 3.47 -4.50 -6.82
N GLU A 69 3.37 -3.45 -7.64
CA GLU A 69 3.91 -3.50 -9.00
C GLU A 69 5.44 -3.65 -9.01
N ALA A 70 6.13 -3.03 -8.04
CA ALA A 70 7.59 -3.15 -7.91
C ALA A 70 8.05 -4.53 -7.41
N LEU A 71 7.26 -5.26 -6.61
CA LEU A 71 7.59 -6.62 -6.18
C LEU A 71 7.80 -7.56 -7.36
N SER A 72 7.13 -7.33 -8.50
CA SER A 72 7.29 -8.16 -9.70
C SER A 72 8.61 -7.94 -10.43
N LEU A 73 9.28 -6.79 -10.25
CA LEU A 73 10.57 -6.54 -10.89
C LEU A 73 11.71 -7.36 -10.27
N MET A 74 11.53 -7.90 -9.07
CA MET A 74 12.55 -8.68 -8.37
C MET A 74 12.45 -10.19 -8.59
N ASP A 75 11.30 -10.71 -9.05
CA ASP A 75 11.07 -12.15 -9.26
C ASP A 75 11.39 -12.60 -10.70
N GLU A 76 11.62 -11.64 -11.61
CA GLU A 76 11.88 -11.87 -13.05
C GLU A 76 13.36 -11.62 -13.42
N SER A 77 14.31 -12.10 -12.61
CA SER A 77 15.76 -12.08 -12.91
C SER A 77 16.45 -13.41 -12.62
#